data_AF-A0AAN8JVD1-F1
#
_entry.id   AF-A0AAN8JVD1-F1
#
_cell.length_a   1.000
_cell.length_b   1.000
_cell.length_c   1.000
_cell.angle_alpha   90.00
_cell.angle_beta   90.00
_cell.angle_gamma   90.00
#
_symmetry.space_group_name_H-M   'P 1'
#
loop_
_entity.id
_entity.type
_entity.pdbx_description
1 polymer ?
#
loop_
_entity_poly.entity_id
_entity_poly.type
_entity_poly.pdbx_seq_one_letter_code
_entity_poly.pdbx_strand_id
1 'polypeptide(L)'
;MNNDCKLLVESSKNEMIERASRKIEHKRDDYKELMELCVAYLNQQCNNIKFKRPGACDKARWMSKLIYALKAALLETSIGIVPKGTITTSAKVLKLRELVKFVVLVYCPWWFKCTVAVDAPWNTLQLYQNMKYEKVNAAISASAIALNRHLWYLVGEMIPLSLFSNALTINDKALISKKLKSVKPKFSC
;
A
#
# COMPACT_ATOMS: atom_id res chain seq x y z
N MET A 1 7.81 20.32 -11.94
CA MET A 1 6.88 19.15 -11.92
C MET A 1 5.96 19.29 -13.12
N ASN A 2 5.99 18.32 -14.05
CA ASN A 2 5.22 18.36 -15.31
C ASN A 2 3.70 18.43 -15.05
N ASN A 3 2.91 19.03 -15.95
CA ASN A 3 1.46 19.18 -15.81
C ASN A 3 0.75 17.82 -15.70
N ASP A 4 1.19 16.84 -16.49
CA ASP A 4 0.65 15.47 -16.45
C ASP A 4 0.92 14.76 -15.12
N CYS A 5 2.05 15.07 -14.48
CA CYS A 5 2.37 14.57 -13.14
C CYS A 5 1.43 15.16 -12.10
N LYS A 6 1.14 16.48 -12.18
CA LYS A 6 0.20 17.13 -11.27
C LYS A 6 -1.19 16.53 -11.40
N LEU A 7 -1.67 16.33 -12.64
CA LEU A 7 -2.96 15.73 -12.92
C LEU A 7 -3.06 14.29 -12.42
N LEU A 8 -2.02 13.46 -12.59
CA LEU A 8 -2.00 12.09 -12.09
C LEU A 8 -2.01 12.02 -10.56
N VAL A 9 -1.24 12.90 -9.91
CA VAL A 9 -1.22 12.97 -8.44
C VAL A 9 -2.58 13.41 -7.92
N GLU A 10 -3.19 14.42 -8.54
CA GLU A 10 -4.49 14.93 -8.13
C GLU A 10 -5.62 13.92 -8.37
N SER A 11 -5.61 13.20 -9.51
CA SER A 11 -6.60 12.15 -9.77
C SER A 11 -6.47 10.98 -8.79
N SER A 12 -5.25 10.53 -8.51
CA SER A 12 -4.98 9.46 -7.54
C SER A 12 -5.36 9.89 -6.12
N LYS A 13 -5.11 11.17 -5.79
CA LYS A 13 -5.52 11.78 -4.52
C LYS A 13 -7.04 11.83 -4.39
N ASN A 14 -7.74 12.29 -5.41
CA ASN A 14 -9.21 12.38 -5.41
C ASN A 14 -9.85 11.00 -5.29
N GLU A 15 -9.34 10.01 -6.03
CA GLU A 15 -9.79 8.62 -5.91
C GLU A 15 -9.59 8.08 -4.48
N MET A 16 -8.46 8.38 -3.85
CA MET A 16 -8.19 7.98 -2.47
C MET A 16 -9.13 8.67 -1.47
N ILE A 17 -9.35 9.98 -1.61
CA ILE A 17 -10.24 10.74 -0.72
C ILE A 17 -11.68 10.24 -0.86
N GLU A 18 -12.13 10.02 -2.09
CA GLU A 18 -13.46 9.46 -2.37
C GLU A 18 -13.62 8.08 -1.70
N ARG A 19 -12.63 7.20 -1.87
CA ARG A 19 -12.63 5.87 -1.24
C ARG A 19 -12.62 5.94 0.27
N ALA A 20 -11.88 6.88 0.85
CA ALA A 20 -11.85 7.07 2.29
C ALA A 20 -13.14 7.67 2.86
N SER A 21 -13.91 8.37 2.02
CA SER A 21 -15.21 8.95 2.39
C SER A 21 -16.32 7.89 2.37
N ARG A 22 -16.14 6.79 1.63
CA ARG A 22 -17.06 5.64 1.68
C ARG A 22 -16.95 4.98 3.05
N LYS A 23 -18.08 4.79 3.72
CA LYS A 23 -18.16 3.98 4.94
C LYS A 23 -17.87 2.52 4.59
N ILE A 24 -16.59 2.14 4.62
CA ILE A 24 -16.19 0.75 4.59
C ILE A 24 -16.25 0.25 6.04
N GLU A 25 -17.06 -0.78 6.28
CA GLU A 25 -17.06 -1.47 7.56
C GLU A 25 -15.73 -2.23 7.68
N HIS A 26 -14.74 -1.58 8.30
CA HIS A 26 -13.45 -2.21 8.57
C HIS A 26 -13.60 -3.19 9.73
N LYS A 27 -13.39 -4.48 9.47
CA LYS A 27 -13.33 -5.51 10.53
C LYS A 27 -12.12 -5.38 11.46
N ARG A 28 -11.17 -4.47 11.14
CA ARG A 28 -9.93 -4.23 11.89
C ARG A 28 -9.67 -2.73 12.06
N ASP A 29 -9.48 -2.31 13.31
CA ASP A 29 -9.24 -0.90 13.66
C ASP A 29 -8.02 -0.26 12.97
N ASP A 30 -6.94 -1.03 12.76
CA ASP A 30 -5.71 -0.52 12.11
C ASP A 30 -5.95 -0.02 10.68
N TYR A 31 -6.94 -0.58 9.97
CA TYR A 31 -7.27 -0.18 8.59
C TYR A 31 -7.91 1.21 8.58
N LYS A 32 -8.79 1.48 9.54
CA LYS A 32 -9.43 2.78 9.70
C LYS A 32 -8.39 3.85 10.01
N GLU A 33 -7.49 3.56 10.96
CA GLU A 33 -6.40 4.49 11.29
C GLU A 33 -5.48 4.77 10.10
N LEU A 34 -5.07 3.73 9.36
CA LEU A 34 -4.25 3.90 8.16
C LEU A 34 -4.95 4.80 7.13
N MET A 35 -6.26 4.59 6.92
CA MET A 35 -7.06 5.38 5.98
C MET A 35 -7.18 6.85 6.39
N GLU A 36 -7.48 7.12 7.66
CA GLU A 36 -7.57 8.48 8.21
C GLU A 36 -6.21 9.21 8.04
N LEU A 37 -5.10 8.54 8.33
CA LEU A 37 -3.76 9.10 8.16
C LEU A 37 -3.42 9.38 6.68
N CYS A 38 -3.81 8.51 5.76
CA CYS A 38 -3.66 8.76 4.32
C CYS A 38 -4.42 10.02 3.89
N VAL A 39 -5.66 10.19 4.35
CA VAL A 39 -6.48 11.37 4.02
C VAL A 39 -5.86 12.64 4.58
N ALA A 40 -5.45 12.65 5.85
CA ALA A 40 -4.77 13.82 6.42
C ALA A 40 -3.49 14.18 5.67
N TYR A 41 -2.70 13.17 5.27
CA TYR A 41 -1.48 13.39 4.51
C TYR A 41 -1.77 14.03 3.14
N LEU A 42 -2.80 13.55 2.44
CA LEU A 42 -3.20 14.10 1.14
C LEU A 42 -3.81 15.51 1.23
N ASN A 43 -4.58 15.78 2.30
CA ASN A 43 -5.19 17.07 2.55
C ASN A 43 -4.23 18.08 3.18
N GLN A 44 -3.03 17.64 3.60
CA GLN A 44 -2.07 18.43 4.37
C GLN A 44 -2.71 19.05 5.63
N GLN A 45 -3.64 18.33 6.25
CA GLN A 45 -4.42 18.80 7.40
C GLN A 45 -4.56 17.70 8.45
N CYS A 46 -4.23 18.03 9.70
CA CYS A 46 -4.28 17.09 10.83
C CYS A 46 -5.40 17.39 11.84
N ASN A 47 -6.23 18.39 11.57
CA ASN A 47 -7.02 19.10 12.61
C ASN A 47 -8.03 18.20 13.36
N ASN A 48 -8.39 17.04 12.81
CA ASN A 48 -9.35 16.11 13.41
C ASN A 48 -8.78 14.70 13.66
N ILE A 49 -7.46 14.48 13.57
CA ILE A 49 -6.87 13.15 13.81
C ILE A 49 -6.37 13.03 15.24
N LYS A 50 -6.91 12.06 15.97
CA LYS A 50 -6.35 11.61 17.24
C LYS A 50 -5.24 10.60 16.97
N PHE A 51 -3.99 11.03 17.08
CA PHE A 51 -2.85 10.14 16.95
C PHE A 51 -2.84 9.11 18.09
N LYS A 52 -3.14 7.85 17.77
CA LYS A 52 -3.00 6.74 18.72
C LYS A 52 -1.53 6.44 18.95
N ARG A 53 -1.20 5.87 20.12
CA ARG A 53 0.15 5.30 20.32
C ARG A 53 0.36 4.21 19.27
N PRO A 54 1.50 4.24 18.56
CA PRO A 54 1.77 3.21 17.58
C PRO A 54 1.81 1.81 18.21
N GLY A 55 1.19 0.82 17.56
CA GLY A 55 1.16 -0.57 18.03
C GLY A 55 2.46 -1.33 17.77
N ALA A 56 2.56 -2.56 18.24
CA ALA A 56 3.75 -3.39 18.08
C ALA A 56 4.17 -3.56 16.60
N CYS A 57 5.45 -3.30 16.33
CA CYS A 57 6.04 -3.28 14.99
C CYS A 57 6.98 -4.48 14.80
N ASP A 58 6.43 -5.59 14.29
CA ASP A 58 7.18 -6.81 14.02
C ASP A 58 7.60 -6.89 12.54
N LYS A 59 8.54 -7.79 12.21
CA LYS A 59 9.01 -7.96 10.81
C LYS A 59 7.85 -8.25 9.84
N ALA A 60 6.86 -9.03 10.27
CA ALA A 60 5.69 -9.44 9.48
C ALA A 60 4.58 -8.37 9.37
N ARG A 61 4.62 -7.29 10.18
CA ARG A 61 3.55 -6.29 10.21
C ARG A 61 3.91 -5.09 9.33
N TRP A 62 3.65 -5.22 8.02
CA TRP A 62 3.89 -4.13 7.08
C TRP A 62 3.01 -2.91 7.34
N MET A 63 1.72 -3.11 7.64
CA MET A 63 0.77 -2.03 7.93
C MET A 63 1.21 -1.15 9.10
N SER A 64 1.71 -1.73 10.19
CA SER A 64 2.17 -0.93 11.34
C SER A 64 3.31 -0.01 10.90
N LYS A 65 4.29 -0.54 10.15
CA LYS A 65 5.41 0.28 9.61
C LYS A 65 4.90 1.45 8.75
N LEU A 66 3.85 1.24 7.96
CA LEU A 66 3.22 2.32 7.17
C LEU A 66 2.56 3.37 8.06
N ILE A 67 1.81 2.95 9.08
CA ILE A 67 1.18 3.86 10.05
C ILE A 67 2.24 4.71 10.76
N TYR A 68 3.34 4.10 11.21
CA TYR A 68 4.47 4.82 11.80
C TYR A 68 5.08 5.83 10.83
N ALA A 69 5.34 5.42 9.58
CA ALA A 69 5.93 6.30 8.57
C ALA A 69 5.03 7.50 8.26
N LEU A 70 3.72 7.28 8.12
CA LEU A 70 2.72 8.33 7.91
C LEU A 70 2.67 9.32 9.07
N LYS A 71 2.61 8.83 10.31
CA LYS A 71 2.62 9.69 11.51
C LYS A 71 3.89 10.53 11.58
N ALA A 72 5.05 9.92 11.32
CA ALA A 72 6.32 10.62 11.34
C ALA A 72 6.40 11.69 10.24
N ALA A 73 5.82 11.45 9.05
CA ALA A 73 5.74 12.45 7.99
C ALA A 73 4.74 13.58 8.29
N LEU A 74 3.61 13.28 8.94
CA LEU A 74 2.60 14.27 9.34
C LEU A 74 3.06 15.18 10.48
N LEU A 75 3.77 14.62 11.45
CA LEU A 75 4.23 15.33 12.65
C LEU A 75 5.64 15.91 12.49
N GLU A 76 6.24 15.80 11.31
CA GLU A 76 7.62 16.22 11.08
C GLU A 76 7.89 17.68 11.50
N THR A 77 6.95 18.59 11.22
CA THR A 77 7.07 20.01 11.59
C THR A 77 6.86 20.26 13.08
N SER A 78 6.18 19.34 13.78
CA SER A 78 5.94 19.40 15.22
C SER A 78 7.05 18.73 16.05
N ILE A 79 7.88 17.89 15.43
CA ILE A 79 9.04 17.26 16.07
C ILE A 79 10.18 18.28 16.10
N GLY A 80 10.13 19.19 17.07
CA GLY A 80 11.05 20.35 17.14
C GLY A 80 12.53 19.98 17.31
N ILE A 81 12.85 18.90 18.02
CA ILE A 81 14.24 18.44 18.24
C ILE A 81 14.28 16.92 18.13
N VAL A 82 14.89 16.44 17.05
CA VAL A 82 15.25 15.02 16.92
C VAL A 82 16.52 14.79 17.75
N PRO A 83 16.56 13.76 18.63
CA PRO A 83 17.76 13.44 19.40
C PRO A 83 18.98 13.24 18.50
N LYS A 84 20.05 14.01 18.74
CA LYS A 84 21.36 13.88 18.08
C LYS A 84 21.98 12.53 18.44
N GLY A 85 21.65 11.52 17.65
CA GLY A 85 22.07 10.12 17.88
C GLY A 85 21.11 9.13 17.22
N THR A 86 19.84 9.51 17.05
CA THR A 86 18.82 8.62 16.48
C THR A 86 18.26 9.16 15.16
N ILE A 87 19.00 8.91 14.07
CA ILE A 87 18.46 8.55 12.74
C ILE A 87 17.39 9.51 12.15
N THR A 88 17.46 10.82 12.32
CA THR A 88 16.66 11.74 11.48
C THR A 88 17.48 12.94 11.02
N THR A 89 18.45 12.67 10.15
CA THR A 89 19.06 13.68 9.30
C THR A 89 17.99 14.23 8.34
N SER A 90 18.08 15.50 7.94
CA SER A 90 17.24 16.09 6.88
C SER A 90 17.09 15.19 5.64
N ALA A 91 18.17 14.52 5.23
CA ALA A 91 18.15 13.55 4.14
C ALA A 91 17.24 12.31 4.39
N LYS A 92 17.13 11.84 5.63
CA LYS A 92 16.25 10.69 5.99
C LYS A 92 14.79 11.11 6.02
N VAL A 93 14.52 12.34 6.44
CA VAL A 93 13.18 12.93 6.40
C VAL A 93 12.66 13.04 4.97
N LEU A 94 13.49 13.51 4.04
CA LEU A 94 13.14 13.56 2.61
C LEU A 94 12.82 12.16 2.06
N LYS A 95 13.65 11.15 2.38
CA LYS A 95 13.39 9.76 1.99
C LYS A 95 12.09 9.21 2.59
N LEU A 96 11.78 9.57 3.84
CA LEU A 96 10.53 9.19 4.49
C LEU A 96 9.32 9.82 3.79
N ARG A 97 9.38 11.11 3.46
CA ARG A 97 8.32 11.80 2.70
C ARG A 97 8.07 11.13 1.36
N GLU A 98 9.14 10.82 0.62
CA GLU A 98 9.04 10.15 -0.66
C GLU A 98 8.46 8.74 -0.55
N LEU A 99 8.85 7.98 0.49
CA LEU A 99 8.25 6.67 0.78
C LEU A 99 6.76 6.79 1.10
N VAL A 100 6.38 7.71 1.99
CA VAL A 100 4.97 7.93 2.36
C VAL A 100 4.15 8.36 1.15
N LYS A 101 4.66 9.27 0.33
CA LYS A 101 4.03 9.69 -0.92
C LYS A 101 3.79 8.51 -1.87
N PHE A 102 4.80 7.65 -2.06
CA PHE A 102 4.65 6.43 -2.86
C PHE A 102 3.59 5.50 -2.27
N VAL A 103 3.65 5.21 -0.97
CA VAL A 103 2.70 4.32 -0.30
C VAL A 103 1.27 4.83 -0.42
N VAL A 104 1.05 6.11 -0.16
CA VAL A 104 -0.28 6.71 -0.19
C VAL A 104 -0.85 6.73 -1.61
N LEU A 105 -0.05 7.07 -2.63
CA LEU A 105 -0.53 7.20 -4.00
C LEU A 105 -0.63 5.86 -4.74
N VAL A 106 0.20 4.88 -4.37
CA VAL A 106 0.32 3.63 -5.12
C VAL A 106 -0.13 2.43 -4.32
N TYR A 107 0.27 2.28 -3.05
CA TYR A 107 0.04 1.03 -2.31
C TYR A 107 -1.33 1.00 -1.61
N CYS A 108 -1.63 2.04 -0.83
CA CYS A 108 -2.87 2.16 -0.09
C CYS A 108 -4.15 2.06 -0.95
N PRO A 109 -4.24 2.62 -2.17
CA PRO A 109 -5.47 2.54 -2.96
C PRO A 109 -5.85 1.09 -3.28
N TRP A 110 -4.85 0.27 -3.59
CA TRP A 110 -5.02 -1.15 -3.90
C TRP A 110 -5.24 -1.98 -2.64
N TRP A 111 -4.60 -1.60 -1.54
CA TRP A 111 -4.82 -2.24 -0.24
C TRP A 111 -6.26 -2.07 0.24
N PHE A 112 -6.83 -0.86 0.14
CA PHE A 112 -8.22 -0.60 0.52
C PHE A 112 -9.25 -1.19 -0.46
N LYS A 113 -8.87 -1.40 -1.72
CA LYS A 113 -9.71 -2.11 -2.71
C LYS A 113 -9.92 -3.58 -2.35
N CYS A 114 -8.95 -4.18 -1.66
CA CYS A 114 -8.99 -5.60 -1.30
C CYS A 114 -9.72 -5.82 0.02
N THR A 115 -11.06 -5.85 -0.02
CA THR A 115 -11.90 -6.05 1.18
C THR A 115 -11.98 -7.52 1.62
N VAL A 116 -11.77 -8.46 0.69
CA VAL A 116 -11.83 -9.90 0.94
C VAL A 116 -10.55 -10.60 0.49
N ALA A 117 -10.17 -11.66 1.20
CA ALA A 117 -8.92 -12.37 0.95
C ALA A 117 -8.86 -13.05 -0.44
N VAL A 118 -10.01 -13.48 -0.96
CA VAL A 118 -10.11 -14.14 -2.28
C VAL A 118 -9.70 -13.20 -3.43
N ASP A 119 -9.85 -11.88 -3.25
CA ASP A 119 -9.47 -10.88 -4.25
C ASP A 119 -8.00 -10.46 -4.14
N ALA A 120 -7.29 -10.87 -3.07
CA ALA A 120 -5.93 -10.42 -2.80
C ALA A 120 -4.92 -10.79 -3.89
N PRO A 121 -4.93 -12.01 -4.47
CA PRO A 121 -4.03 -12.34 -5.58
C PRO A 121 -4.29 -11.46 -6.81
N TRP A 122 -5.56 -11.29 -7.20
CA TRP A 122 -5.92 -10.47 -8.35
C TRP A 122 -5.56 -8.99 -8.13
N ASN A 123 -5.91 -8.42 -6.97
CA ASN A 123 -5.55 -7.04 -6.64
C ASN A 123 -4.04 -6.82 -6.61
N THR A 124 -3.26 -7.78 -6.11
CA THR A 124 -1.79 -7.70 -6.09
C THR A 124 -1.22 -7.71 -7.51
N LEU A 125 -1.74 -8.56 -8.39
CA LEU A 125 -1.34 -8.61 -9.79
C LEU A 125 -1.68 -7.30 -10.51
N GLN A 126 -2.88 -6.77 -10.28
CA GLN A 126 -3.33 -5.53 -10.90
C GLN A 126 -2.52 -4.32 -10.44
N LEU A 127 -2.17 -4.23 -9.15
CA LEU A 127 -1.24 -3.22 -8.63
C LEU A 127 0.10 -3.31 -9.36
N TYR A 128 0.65 -4.52 -9.48
CA TYR A 128 1.95 -4.74 -10.11
C TYR A 128 1.96 -4.33 -11.59
N GLN A 129 0.93 -4.70 -12.34
CA GLN A 129 0.85 -4.42 -13.78
C GLN A 129 0.52 -2.97 -14.11
N ASN A 130 -0.26 -2.29 -13.26
CA ASN A 130 -0.78 -0.95 -13.55
C ASN A 130 -0.09 0.18 -12.78
N MET A 131 1.06 -0.08 -12.14
CA MET A 131 1.81 0.93 -11.41
C MET A 131 2.35 2.01 -12.36
N LYS A 132 1.90 3.26 -12.18
CA LYS A 132 2.27 4.42 -13.03
C LYS A 132 3.07 5.49 -12.28
N TYR A 133 3.85 5.10 -11.26
CA TYR A 133 4.56 6.06 -10.40
C TYR A 133 5.75 6.76 -11.08
N GLU A 134 6.23 6.25 -12.21
CA GLU A 134 7.30 6.86 -12.99
C GLU A 134 6.99 8.31 -13.37
N LYS A 135 5.71 8.60 -13.66
CA LYS A 135 5.22 9.94 -13.96
C LYS A 135 5.34 10.91 -12.78
N VAL A 136 5.42 10.39 -11.54
CA VAL A 136 5.57 11.17 -10.30
C VAL A 136 7.04 11.29 -9.91
N ASN A 137 7.76 10.17 -9.88
CA ASN A 137 9.19 10.12 -9.57
C ASN A 137 9.83 8.90 -10.25
N ALA A 138 10.50 9.11 -11.37
CA ALA A 138 11.15 8.05 -12.15
C ALA A 138 12.23 7.29 -11.36
N ALA A 139 13.05 7.99 -10.56
CA ALA A 139 14.11 7.37 -9.76
C ALA A 139 13.54 6.39 -8.71
N ILE A 140 12.43 6.77 -8.06
CA ILE A 140 11.76 5.89 -7.11
C ILE A 140 10.98 4.79 -7.83
N SER A 141 10.36 5.09 -8.96
CA SER A 141 9.63 4.09 -9.75
C SER A 141 10.53 2.94 -10.21
N ALA A 142 11.79 3.24 -10.58
CA ALA A 142 12.78 2.20 -10.88
C ALA A 142 13.03 1.28 -9.66
N SER A 143 13.05 1.85 -8.45
CA SER A 143 13.17 1.09 -7.20
C SER A 143 11.86 0.40 -6.79
N ALA A 144 10.71 0.84 -7.31
CA ALA A 144 9.40 0.28 -6.98
C ALA A 144 9.20 -1.15 -7.52
N ILE A 145 10.08 -1.61 -8.43
CA ILE A 145 10.25 -3.04 -8.78
C ILE A 145 10.46 -3.91 -7.52
N ALA A 146 10.97 -3.33 -6.43
CA ALA A 146 11.05 -3.98 -5.13
C ALA A 146 9.69 -4.52 -4.62
N LEU A 147 8.56 -4.05 -5.13
CA LEU A 147 7.22 -4.63 -4.88
C LEU A 147 7.13 -6.10 -5.32
N ASN A 148 8.02 -6.60 -6.19
CA ASN A 148 8.17 -8.04 -6.46
C ASN A 148 8.42 -8.86 -5.20
N ARG A 149 8.99 -8.25 -4.15
CA ARG A 149 9.19 -8.89 -2.84
C ARG A 149 7.94 -8.86 -1.95
N HIS A 150 6.88 -8.18 -2.39
CA HIS A 150 5.59 -8.05 -1.72
C HIS A 150 4.47 -8.81 -2.44
N LEU A 151 4.82 -9.78 -3.29
CA LEU A 151 3.89 -10.66 -3.98
C LEU A 151 3.39 -11.82 -3.09
N TRP A 152 3.14 -11.54 -1.81
CA TRP A 152 2.77 -12.55 -0.80
C TRP A 152 1.51 -13.35 -1.16
N TYR A 153 0.63 -12.77 -1.97
CA TYR A 153 -0.60 -13.41 -2.44
C TYR A 153 -0.45 -14.10 -3.81
N LEU A 154 0.66 -13.91 -4.52
CA LEU A 154 0.98 -14.58 -5.79
C LEU A 154 1.94 -15.76 -5.57
N VAL A 155 1.69 -16.54 -4.52
CA VAL A 155 2.41 -17.78 -4.22
C VAL A 155 1.49 -18.99 -4.43
N GLY A 156 2.06 -20.18 -4.66
CA GLY A 156 1.30 -21.38 -5.01
C GLY A 156 0.24 -21.76 -3.96
N GLU A 157 0.48 -21.42 -2.70
CA GLU A 157 -0.39 -21.68 -1.56
C GLU A 157 -1.58 -20.71 -1.50
N MET A 158 -1.42 -19.47 -1.97
CA MET A 158 -2.43 -18.41 -1.86
C MET A 158 -3.22 -18.20 -3.17
N ILE A 159 -2.61 -18.47 -4.33
CA ILE A 159 -3.27 -18.35 -5.64
C ILE A 159 -4.58 -19.16 -5.73
N PRO A 160 -4.72 -20.36 -5.15
CA PRO A 160 -5.99 -21.10 -5.18
C PRO A 160 -7.17 -20.33 -4.60
N LEU A 161 -6.96 -19.42 -3.63
CA LEU A 161 -8.02 -18.57 -3.08
C LEU A 161 -8.67 -17.67 -4.15
N SER A 162 -7.89 -17.29 -5.18
CA SER A 162 -8.40 -16.44 -6.26
C SER A 162 -9.47 -17.13 -7.11
N LEU A 163 -9.54 -18.46 -7.13
CA LEU A 163 -10.59 -19.19 -7.85
C LEU A 163 -12.01 -18.85 -7.35
N PHE A 164 -12.13 -18.40 -6.10
CA PHE A 164 -13.38 -17.96 -5.49
C PHE A 164 -13.67 -16.46 -5.70
N SER A 165 -12.74 -15.71 -6.30
CA SER A 165 -12.94 -14.30 -6.62
C SER A 165 -13.93 -14.11 -7.77
N ASN A 166 -14.77 -13.09 -7.66
CA ASN A 166 -15.62 -12.64 -8.77
C ASN A 166 -14.87 -11.74 -9.77
N ALA A 167 -13.63 -11.33 -9.45
CA ALA A 167 -12.81 -10.52 -10.34
C ALA A 167 -12.15 -11.33 -11.48
N LEU A 168 -12.19 -12.67 -11.41
CA LEU A 168 -11.67 -13.57 -12.43
C LEU A 168 -12.78 -14.12 -13.32
N THR A 169 -12.51 -14.16 -14.62
CA THR A 169 -13.41 -14.83 -15.57
C THR A 169 -13.35 -16.35 -15.42
N ILE A 170 -14.35 -17.06 -15.95
CA ILE A 170 -14.35 -18.53 -15.97
C ILE A 170 -13.11 -19.06 -16.71
N ASN A 171 -12.70 -18.40 -17.78
CA ASN A 171 -11.49 -18.75 -18.54
C ASN A 171 -10.22 -18.58 -17.70
N ASP A 172 -10.09 -17.47 -16.97
CA ASP A 172 -8.95 -17.25 -16.07
C ASP A 172 -8.88 -18.33 -14.98
N LYS A 173 -10.03 -18.66 -14.38
CA LYS A 173 -10.12 -19.72 -13.36
C LYS A 173 -9.71 -21.08 -13.94
N ALA A 174 -10.14 -21.40 -15.16
CA ALA A 174 -9.75 -22.63 -15.84
C ALA A 174 -8.23 -22.68 -16.13
N LEU A 175 -7.64 -21.59 -16.59
CA LEU A 175 -6.20 -21.48 -16.83
C LEU A 175 -5.39 -21.62 -15.55
N ILE A 176 -5.78 -20.92 -14.48
CA ILE A 176 -5.14 -21.02 -13.17
C ILE A 176 -5.24 -22.46 -12.64
N SER A 177 -6.42 -23.08 -12.71
CA SER A 177 -6.63 -24.47 -12.27
C SER A 177 -5.74 -25.45 -13.04
N LYS A 178 -5.67 -25.32 -14.37
CA LYS A 178 -4.77 -26.14 -15.20
C LYS A 178 -3.30 -25.95 -14.80
N LYS A 179 -2.89 -24.70 -14.54
CA LYS A 179 -1.50 -24.42 -14.16
C LYS A 179 -1.18 -24.96 -12.77
N LEU A 180 -2.05 -24.77 -11.78
CA LEU A 180 -1.89 -25.30 -10.43
C LEU A 180 -1.72 -26.83 -10.44
N LYS A 181 -2.53 -27.55 -11.23
CA LYS A 181 -2.41 -29.01 -11.39
C LYS A 181 -1.07 -29.46 -11.99
N SER A 182 -0.44 -28.61 -12.81
CA SER A 182 0.87 -28.91 -13.42
C SER A 182 2.05 -28.67 -12.48
N VAL A 183 1.85 -27.92 -11.39
CA VAL A 183 2.90 -27.68 -10.39
C VAL A 183 3.01 -28.91 -9.51
N LYS A 184 4.11 -29.65 -9.65
CA LYS A 184 4.41 -30.76 -8.74
C LYS A 184 4.74 -30.18 -7.36
N PRO A 185 4.16 -30.72 -6.27
CA PRO A 185 4.54 -30.31 -4.92
C PRO A 185 6.03 -30.56 -4.72
N LYS A 186 6.75 -29.59 -4.13
CA LYS A 186 8.18 -29.71 -3.78
C LYS A 186 8.44 -30.62 -2.57
N PHE A 187 7.47 -31.45 -2.19
CA PHE A 187 7.62 -32.39 -1.10
C PHE A 187 7.98 -33.75 -1.69
N SER A 188 9.28 -34.01 -1.79
CA SER A 188 9.83 -35.36 -1.71
C SER A 188 9.83 -35.76 -0.22
N CYS A 189 8.99 -36.72 0.14
CA CYS A 189 9.18 -37.50 1.36
C CYS A 189 10.47 -38.31 1.28
#